data_AF-A0A2D3VZA4-F1
#
_entry.id   AF-A0A2D3VZA4-F1
#
_cell.length_a   1.000
_cell.length_b   1.000
_cell.length_c   1.000
_cell.angle_alpha   90.00
_cell.angle_beta   90.00
_cell.angle_gamma   90.00
#
_symmetry.space_group_name_H-M   'P 1'
#
loop_
_entity.id
_entity.type
_entity.pdbx_description
1 polymer ?
#
loop_
_entity_poly.entity_id
_entity_poly.type
_entity_poly.pdbx_seq_one_letter_code
_entity_poly.pdbx_strand_id
1 'polypeptide(L)'
;MKNVLIINGHQHYAGVAEGNLTKAYIDTASEFLTLQGFDVKVTNIEKDGYIPAQEVEKFSWADYFIIQYPVFWMGVPWLFKKYIDEVFGAGQGSVTYVNDGRSRSDVSKRYGSGGLMQGKKYMLSLTYNCPTTEFSAKDGFFDGLSLDEANIATHKTWQFCGATPMETYSVHDIFK
;
A
#
# COMPACT_ATOMS: atom_id res chain seq x y z
N MET A 1 4.64 6.24 21.96
CA MET A 1 5.12 5.18 21.06
C MET A 1 4.52 5.44 19.69
N LYS A 2 5.20 5.11 18.59
CA LYS A 2 4.61 5.28 17.25
C LYS A 2 4.03 3.96 16.76
N ASN A 3 2.98 4.07 15.95
CA ASN A 3 2.15 2.94 15.54
C ASN A 3 2.41 2.58 14.07
N VAL A 4 2.61 1.30 13.79
CA VAL A 4 2.77 0.78 12.42
C VAL A 4 1.66 -0.22 12.10
N LEU A 5 0.95 0.00 10.99
CA LEU A 5 0.05 -0.97 10.39
C LEU A 5 0.74 -1.65 9.21
N ILE A 6 0.84 -2.98 9.21
CA ILE A 6 1.31 -3.75 8.06
C ILE A 6 0.10 -4.40 7.39
N ILE A 7 -0.08 -4.13 6.10
CA ILE A 7 -1.16 -4.69 5.29
C ILE A 7 -0.56 -5.80 4.43
N ASN A 8 -1.02 -7.02 4.65
CA ASN A 8 -0.73 -8.15 3.80
C ASN A 8 -1.75 -8.19 2.65
N GLY A 9 -1.33 -7.72 1.49
CA GLY A 9 -2.10 -7.76 0.24
C GLY A 9 -1.85 -9.00 -0.61
N HIS A 10 -1.18 -10.04 -0.10
CA HIS A 10 -1.04 -11.30 -0.80
C HIS A 10 -2.40 -12.00 -0.99
N GLN A 11 -2.48 -12.72 -2.10
CA GLN A 11 -3.59 -13.58 -2.44
C GLN A 11 -3.03 -14.91 -2.97
N HIS A 12 -3.53 -16.01 -2.44
CA HIS A 12 -3.06 -17.36 -2.73
C HIS A 12 -3.46 -17.81 -4.12
N TYR A 13 -2.46 -18.35 -4.82
CA TYR A 13 -2.65 -19.10 -6.05
C TYR A 13 -1.73 -20.31 -6.00
N ALA A 14 -2.31 -21.51 -5.90
CA ALA A 14 -1.56 -22.75 -5.79
C ALA A 14 -0.53 -22.90 -6.93
N GLY A 15 0.72 -23.21 -6.58
CA GLY A 15 1.85 -23.40 -7.48
C GLY A 15 2.46 -22.11 -8.05
N VAL A 16 1.84 -20.95 -7.85
CA VAL A 16 2.28 -19.67 -8.44
C VAL A 16 2.59 -18.64 -7.36
N ALA A 17 1.74 -18.51 -6.35
CA ALA A 17 1.86 -17.53 -5.29
C ALA A 17 1.43 -18.14 -3.94
N GLU A 18 2.29 -18.96 -3.36
CA GLU A 18 2.04 -19.63 -2.06
C GLU A 18 2.04 -18.66 -0.86
N GLY A 19 2.63 -17.47 -1.00
CA GLY A 19 2.63 -16.44 0.05
C GLY A 19 3.75 -16.55 1.08
N ASN A 20 4.58 -17.60 1.03
CA ASN A 20 5.67 -17.82 1.98
C ASN A 20 6.66 -16.63 2.05
N LEU A 21 7.05 -16.07 0.91
CA LEU A 21 7.95 -14.92 0.86
C LEU A 21 7.32 -13.67 1.49
N THR A 22 6.08 -13.36 1.11
CA THR A 22 5.30 -12.26 1.70
C THR A 22 5.19 -12.41 3.22
N LYS A 23 4.88 -13.62 3.69
CA LYS A 23 4.82 -13.92 5.13
C LYS A 23 6.16 -13.65 5.81
N ALA A 24 7.27 -14.14 5.25
CA ALA A 24 8.60 -13.94 5.82
C ALA A 24 8.95 -12.44 5.96
N TYR A 25 8.60 -11.61 4.97
CA TYR A 25 8.78 -10.15 5.05
C TYR A 25 7.96 -9.53 6.17
N ILE A 26 6.68 -9.90 6.29
CA ILE A 26 5.79 -9.35 7.31
C ILE A 26 6.25 -9.75 8.71
N ASP A 27 6.63 -11.01 8.90
CA ASP A 27 7.15 -11.50 10.18
C ASP A 27 8.43 -10.74 10.56
N THR A 28 9.38 -10.64 9.62
CA THR A 28 10.67 -9.93 9.84
C THR A 28 10.45 -8.46 10.16
N ALA A 29 9.59 -7.77 9.40
CA ALA A 29 9.27 -6.37 9.64
C ALA A 29 8.58 -6.17 10.99
N SER A 30 7.63 -7.04 11.35
CA SER A 30 6.90 -6.97 12.62
C SER A 30 7.84 -7.14 13.81
N GLU A 31 8.72 -8.15 13.74
CA GLU A 31 9.73 -8.42 14.78
C GLU A 31 10.68 -7.23 14.94
N PHE A 32 11.27 -6.76 13.83
CA PHE A 32 12.20 -5.63 13.85
C PHE A 32 11.54 -4.37 14.43
N LEU A 33 10.35 -3.99 13.95
CA LEU A 33 9.64 -2.80 14.40
C LEU A 33 9.28 -2.88 15.89
N THR A 34 8.83 -4.05 16.36
CA THR A 34 8.53 -4.27 17.77
C THR A 34 9.79 -4.12 18.63
N LEU A 35 10.92 -4.69 18.19
CA LEU A 35 12.23 -4.53 18.86
C LEU A 35 12.71 -3.07 18.89
N GLN A 36 12.37 -2.28 17.86
CA GLN A 36 12.64 -0.84 17.82
C GLN A 36 11.62 -0.01 18.63
N GLY A 37 10.69 -0.66 19.34
CA GLY A 37 9.73 0.01 20.21
C GLY A 37 8.59 0.69 19.47
N PHE A 38 8.16 0.14 18.32
CA PHE A 38 6.89 0.50 17.69
C PHE A 38 5.78 -0.45 18.14
N ASP A 39 4.56 0.07 18.24
CA ASP A 39 3.38 -0.78 18.33
C ASP A 39 2.99 -1.23 16.92
N VAL A 40 2.84 -2.54 16.69
CA VAL A 40 2.59 -3.11 15.37
C VAL A 40 1.23 -3.81 15.31
N LYS A 41 0.46 -3.53 14.27
CA LYS A 41 -0.73 -4.32 13.88
C LYS A 41 -0.55 -4.84 12.47
N VAL A 42 -1.05 -6.05 12.23
CA VAL A 42 -1.04 -6.68 10.90
C VAL A 42 -2.48 -6.95 10.47
N THR A 43 -2.80 -6.66 9.20
CA THR A 43 -4.03 -7.12 8.55
C THR A 43 -3.67 -8.17 7.50
N ASN A 44 -4.23 -9.39 7.61
CA ASN A 44 -4.17 -10.39 6.54
C ASN A 44 -5.47 -10.45 5.75
N ILE A 45 -5.50 -9.80 4.59
CA ILE A 45 -6.73 -9.57 3.81
C ILE A 45 -7.42 -10.88 3.42
N GLU A 46 -6.69 -11.80 2.79
CA GLU A 46 -7.26 -13.07 2.34
C GLU A 46 -7.44 -14.05 3.50
N LYS A 47 -6.42 -14.23 4.33
CA LYS A 47 -6.39 -15.27 5.37
C LYS A 47 -7.40 -15.03 6.49
N ASP A 48 -7.48 -13.80 6.99
CA ASP A 48 -8.28 -13.46 8.17
C ASP A 48 -9.58 -12.73 7.79
N GLY A 49 -9.69 -12.24 6.55
CA GLY A 49 -10.73 -11.32 6.15
C GLY A 49 -10.58 -9.95 6.81
N TYR A 50 -11.59 -9.09 6.65
CA TYR A 50 -11.61 -7.76 7.27
C TYR A 50 -13.04 -7.22 7.37
N ILE A 51 -13.25 -6.30 8.31
CA ILE A 51 -14.45 -5.47 8.40
C ILE A 51 -14.03 -4.04 8.06
N PRO A 52 -14.56 -3.41 6.99
CA PRO A 52 -14.06 -2.11 6.53
C PRO A 52 -13.96 -1.04 7.62
N ALA A 53 -14.96 -0.92 8.49
CA ALA A 53 -14.94 0.03 9.59
C ALA A 53 -13.80 -0.21 10.60
N GLN A 54 -13.43 -1.47 10.87
CA GLN A 54 -12.32 -1.78 11.78
C GLN A 54 -10.97 -1.45 11.15
N GLU A 55 -10.85 -1.61 9.83
CA GLU A 55 -9.65 -1.23 9.08
C GLU A 55 -9.46 0.29 9.03
N VAL A 56 -10.56 1.03 8.88
CA VAL A 56 -10.58 2.50 9.02
C VAL A 56 -9.99 2.92 10.37
N GLU A 57 -10.39 2.26 11.46
CA GLU A 57 -9.81 2.53 12.79
C GLU A 57 -8.32 2.18 12.89
N LYS A 58 -7.85 1.12 12.20
CA LYS A 58 -6.41 0.82 12.13
C LYS A 58 -5.65 1.94 11.41
N PHE A 59 -6.18 2.48 10.32
CA PHE A 59 -5.58 3.64 9.64
C PHE A 59 -5.59 4.90 10.52
N SER A 60 -6.67 5.12 11.27
CA SER A 60 -6.75 6.21 12.26
C SER A 60 -5.63 6.09 13.30
N TRP A 61 -5.45 4.88 13.84
CA TRP A 61 -4.45 4.54 14.85
C TRP A 61 -3.00 4.64 14.35
N ALA A 62 -2.73 4.26 13.10
CA ALA A 62 -1.36 4.14 12.57
C ALA A 62 -0.70 5.48 12.25
N ASP A 63 0.57 5.65 12.60
CA ASP A 63 1.42 6.75 12.12
C ASP A 63 2.08 6.39 10.77
N TYR A 64 2.42 5.11 10.62
CA TYR A 64 3.01 4.54 9.42
C TYR A 64 2.23 3.33 8.97
N PHE A 65 2.19 3.10 7.65
CA PHE A 65 1.68 1.85 7.13
C PHE A 65 2.56 1.26 6.02
N ILE A 66 2.80 -0.04 6.12
CA ILE A 66 3.58 -0.81 5.16
C ILE A 66 2.59 -1.64 4.36
N ILE A 67 2.63 -1.49 3.03
CA ILE A 67 1.78 -2.24 2.12
C ILE A 67 2.62 -3.34 1.47
N GLN A 68 2.52 -4.57 1.99
CA GLN A 68 3.23 -5.71 1.45
C GLN A 68 2.34 -6.49 0.48
N TYR A 69 2.71 -6.55 -0.80
CA TYR A 69 1.97 -7.35 -1.78
C TYR A 69 2.85 -7.86 -2.93
N PRO A 70 2.51 -9.02 -3.52
CA PRO A 70 3.06 -9.43 -4.81
C PRO A 70 2.41 -8.65 -5.94
N VAL A 71 3.18 -8.28 -6.95
CA VAL A 71 2.64 -7.61 -8.13
C VAL A 71 2.03 -8.65 -9.06
N PHE A 72 0.71 -8.61 -9.17
CA PHE A 72 -0.06 -9.44 -10.12
C PHE A 72 -0.50 -8.58 -11.28
N TRP A 73 -0.14 -8.99 -12.50
CA TRP A 73 -0.48 -8.28 -13.74
C TRP A 73 -0.23 -6.76 -13.65
N MET A 74 0.97 -6.40 -13.19
CA MET A 74 1.44 -5.01 -13.07
C MET A 74 0.66 -4.14 -12.09
N GLY A 75 -0.10 -4.74 -11.18
CA GLY A 75 -0.83 -4.04 -10.14
C GLY A 75 -0.94 -4.83 -8.84
N VAL A 76 -1.85 -4.37 -7.99
CA VAL A 76 -2.20 -5.06 -6.75
C VAL A 76 -3.07 -6.30 -7.04
N PRO A 77 -3.02 -7.36 -6.21
CA PRO A 77 -3.97 -8.45 -6.27
C PRO A 77 -5.41 -7.97 -6.11
N TRP A 78 -6.38 -8.65 -6.73
CA TRP A 78 -7.76 -8.15 -6.79
C TRP A 78 -8.44 -8.08 -5.41
N LEU A 79 -8.15 -9.02 -4.50
CA LEU A 79 -8.64 -8.95 -3.12
C LEU A 79 -8.10 -7.71 -2.40
N PHE A 80 -6.84 -7.35 -2.66
CA PHE A 80 -6.27 -6.14 -2.10
C PHE A 80 -6.89 -4.88 -2.72
N LYS A 81 -7.17 -4.88 -4.04
CA LYS A 81 -7.93 -3.78 -4.65
C LYS A 81 -9.34 -3.63 -4.06
N LYS A 82 -10.03 -4.75 -3.82
CA LYS A 82 -11.34 -4.77 -3.14
C LYS A 82 -11.24 -4.18 -1.72
N TYR A 83 -10.20 -4.54 -0.96
CA TYR A 83 -9.94 -3.96 0.36
C TYR A 83 -9.79 -2.44 0.28
N ILE A 84 -9.00 -1.94 -0.65
CA ILE A 84 -8.84 -0.49 -0.86
C ILE A 84 -10.21 0.15 -1.10
N ASP A 85 -11.00 -0.38 -2.03
CA ASP A 85 -12.30 0.19 -2.41
C ASP A 85 -13.29 0.24 -1.25
N GLU A 86 -13.39 -0.84 -0.47
CA GLU A 86 -14.32 -0.93 0.65
C GLU A 86 -13.88 -0.09 1.85
N VAL A 87 -12.60 -0.13 2.22
CA VAL A 87 -12.07 0.60 3.37
C VAL A 87 -12.04 2.11 3.11
N PHE A 88 -11.67 2.52 1.90
CA PHE A 88 -11.61 3.95 1.56
C PHE A 88 -13.01 4.56 1.51
N GLY A 89 -13.98 3.83 0.95
CA GLY A 89 -15.38 4.21 0.99
C GLY A 89 -15.92 4.31 2.41
N ALA A 90 -15.64 3.31 3.26
CA ALA A 90 -16.07 3.30 4.65
C ALA A 90 -15.48 4.44 5.49
N GLY A 91 -14.28 4.92 5.14
CA GLY A 91 -13.61 6.03 5.83
C GLY A 91 -13.98 7.43 5.32
N GLN A 92 -14.87 7.55 4.33
CA GLN A 92 -15.25 8.84 3.77
C GLN A 92 -15.87 9.75 4.85
N GLY A 93 -15.39 10.98 4.94
CA GLY A 93 -15.81 11.96 5.93
C GLY A 93 -15.20 11.77 7.33
N SER A 94 -14.32 10.77 7.53
CA SER A 94 -13.67 10.52 8.82
C SER A 94 -12.14 10.41 8.72
N VAL A 95 -11.61 9.30 8.21
CA VAL A 95 -10.17 8.98 8.26
C VAL A 95 -9.50 9.08 6.89
N THR A 96 -10.21 8.77 5.81
CA THR A 96 -9.61 8.63 4.49
C THR A 96 -9.61 9.96 3.74
N TYR A 97 -10.78 10.51 3.45
CA TYR A 97 -10.94 11.77 2.71
C TYR A 97 -12.31 12.40 2.97
N VAL A 98 -12.42 13.72 2.77
CA VAL A 98 -13.72 14.43 2.79
C VAL A 98 -14.34 14.43 1.39
N ASN A 99 -13.53 14.82 0.40
CA ASN A 99 -13.90 14.93 -1.01
C ASN A 99 -12.61 14.92 -1.87
N ASP A 100 -12.73 15.24 -3.15
CA ASP A 100 -11.57 15.29 -4.06
C ASP A 100 -10.68 16.54 -3.91
N GLY A 101 -11.02 17.45 -3.00
CA GLY A 101 -10.31 18.69 -2.71
C GLY A 101 -10.76 19.90 -3.53
N ARG A 102 -11.40 19.71 -4.69
CA ARG A 102 -11.80 20.84 -5.56
C ARG A 102 -12.94 21.65 -4.95
N SER A 103 -13.02 22.92 -5.33
CA SER A 103 -14.10 23.82 -4.92
C SER A 103 -14.73 24.52 -6.12
N ARG A 104 -16.05 24.74 -6.05
CA ARG A 104 -16.77 25.58 -7.03
C ARG A 104 -16.48 27.07 -6.83
N SER A 105 -16.19 27.49 -5.61
CA SER A 105 -15.95 28.90 -5.24
C SER A 105 -14.46 29.27 -5.17
N ASP A 106 -13.56 28.27 -5.21
CA ASP A 106 -12.12 28.48 -5.14
C ASP A 106 -11.40 27.55 -6.12
N VAL A 107 -11.06 28.10 -7.28
CA VAL A 107 -10.41 27.39 -8.39
C VAL A 107 -8.95 27.03 -8.11
N SER A 108 -8.34 27.57 -7.05
CA SER A 108 -6.96 27.22 -6.68
C SER A 108 -6.86 25.82 -6.09
N LYS A 109 -7.95 25.30 -5.51
CA LYS A 109 -7.99 23.96 -4.95
C LYS A 109 -8.00 22.89 -6.04
N ARG A 110 -7.09 21.91 -5.90
CA ARG A 110 -6.83 20.90 -6.93
C ARG A 110 -7.38 19.52 -6.53
N TYR A 111 -7.59 18.68 -7.53
CA TYR A 111 -7.95 17.28 -7.33
C TYR A 111 -6.86 16.55 -6.52
N GLY A 112 -7.27 15.73 -5.55
CA GLY A 112 -6.41 15.00 -4.63
C GLY A 112 -5.99 15.77 -3.38
N SER A 113 -6.58 16.95 -3.10
CA SER A 113 -6.22 17.77 -1.92
C SER A 113 -7.20 17.64 -0.74
N GLY A 114 -8.20 16.75 -0.82
CA GLY A 114 -9.26 16.59 0.19
C GLY A 114 -9.08 15.42 1.17
N GLY A 115 -7.89 14.83 1.22
CA GLY A 115 -7.55 13.73 2.13
C GLY A 115 -7.54 14.12 3.61
N LEU A 116 -7.53 13.13 4.51
CA LEU A 116 -7.53 13.30 5.97
C LEU A 116 -6.37 12.58 6.71
N MET A 117 -5.47 11.93 5.97
CA MET A 117 -4.30 11.21 6.46
C MET A 117 -3.03 12.07 6.48
N GLN A 118 -3.14 13.40 6.56
CA GLN A 118 -1.96 14.27 6.64
C GLN A 118 -1.11 13.91 7.87
N GLY A 119 0.22 13.94 7.70
CA GLY A 119 1.19 13.55 8.73
C GLY A 119 1.44 12.04 8.83
N LYS A 120 0.58 11.20 8.26
CA LYS A 120 0.82 9.75 8.14
C LYS A 120 1.76 9.45 6.97
N LYS A 121 2.56 8.39 7.11
CA LYS A 121 3.50 7.95 6.07
C LYS A 121 3.24 6.52 5.63
N TYR A 122 3.59 6.21 4.38
CA TYR A 122 3.38 4.86 3.86
C TYR A 122 4.57 4.35 3.05
N MET A 123 4.76 3.04 3.02
CA MET A 123 5.78 2.37 2.21
C MET A 123 5.15 1.28 1.37
N LEU A 124 5.44 1.26 0.06
CA LEU A 124 5.18 0.10 -0.77
C LEU A 124 6.31 -0.92 -0.56
N SER A 125 5.95 -2.17 -0.29
CA SER A 125 6.86 -3.30 -0.15
C SER A 125 6.44 -4.38 -1.12
N LEU A 126 7.19 -4.54 -2.20
CA LEU A 126 6.73 -5.21 -3.42
C LEU A 126 7.51 -6.50 -3.68
N THR A 127 6.83 -7.50 -4.22
CA THR A 127 7.48 -8.68 -4.76
C THR A 127 7.14 -8.81 -6.25
N TYR A 128 8.14 -8.71 -7.11
CA TYR A 128 8.10 -8.77 -8.57
C TYR A 128 8.77 -10.01 -9.13
N ASN A 129 8.20 -10.58 -10.20
CA ASN A 129 8.94 -11.59 -10.94
C ASN A 129 10.02 -11.01 -11.87
N CYS A 130 9.74 -9.85 -12.48
CA CYS A 130 10.68 -9.22 -13.38
C CYS A 130 11.96 -8.76 -12.65
N PRO A 131 13.11 -8.74 -13.34
CA PRO A 131 14.36 -8.25 -12.77
C PRO A 131 14.30 -6.73 -12.54
N THR A 132 15.18 -6.22 -11.68
CA THR A 132 15.31 -4.77 -11.44
C THR A 132 15.68 -3.99 -12.69
N THR A 133 16.31 -4.63 -13.67
CA THR A 133 16.72 -4.02 -14.95
C THR A 133 15.56 -3.56 -15.82
N GLU A 134 14.33 -4.00 -15.55
CA GLU A 134 13.15 -3.51 -16.29
C GLU A 134 12.77 -2.07 -15.94
N PHE A 135 13.19 -1.58 -14.77
CA PHE A 135 12.86 -0.23 -14.32
C PHE A 135 13.97 0.75 -14.71
N SER A 136 13.60 1.97 -15.08
CA SER A 136 14.49 3.03 -15.58
C SER A 136 15.27 2.70 -16.87
N ALA A 137 15.05 1.52 -17.46
CA ALA A 137 15.56 1.15 -18.77
C ALA A 137 14.59 1.60 -19.87
N LYS A 138 15.04 2.47 -20.78
CA LYS A 138 14.19 3.04 -21.85
C LYS A 138 13.70 1.99 -22.85
N ASP A 139 14.45 0.92 -23.00
CA ASP A 139 14.14 -0.24 -23.84
C ASP A 139 13.57 -1.42 -23.03
N GLY A 140 13.39 -1.25 -21.70
CA GLY A 140 12.75 -2.22 -20.82
C GLY A 140 11.22 -2.14 -20.87
N PHE A 141 10.56 -3.11 -20.24
CA PHE A 141 9.10 -3.26 -20.27
C PHE A 141 8.32 -2.04 -19.74
N PHE A 142 8.89 -1.30 -18.79
CA PHE A 142 8.24 -0.14 -18.16
C PHE A 142 8.58 1.19 -18.84
N ASP A 143 9.03 1.20 -20.10
CA ASP A 143 9.25 2.41 -20.89
C ASP A 143 10.18 3.46 -20.23
N GLY A 144 11.15 2.99 -19.44
CA GLY A 144 12.06 3.85 -18.69
C GLY A 144 11.48 4.47 -17.41
N LEU A 145 10.28 4.08 -16.98
CA LEU A 145 9.72 4.48 -15.70
C LEU A 145 10.52 3.85 -14.55
N SER A 146 10.74 4.63 -13.49
CA SER A 146 11.23 4.12 -12.22
C SER A 146 10.22 3.17 -11.56
N LEU A 147 10.64 2.46 -10.52
CA LEU A 147 9.78 1.56 -9.74
C LEU A 147 8.52 2.26 -9.21
N ASP A 148 8.67 3.47 -8.67
CA ASP A 148 7.55 4.24 -8.11
C ASP A 148 6.63 4.79 -9.22
N GLU A 149 7.19 5.20 -10.35
CA GLU A 149 6.41 5.69 -11.50
C GLU A 149 5.60 4.56 -12.15
N ALA A 150 6.17 3.36 -12.27
CA ALA A 150 5.46 2.17 -12.71
C ALA A 150 4.31 1.78 -11.75
N ASN A 151 4.41 2.15 -10.46
CA ASN A 151 3.38 1.90 -9.43
C ASN A 151 2.57 3.16 -9.08
N ILE A 152 2.54 4.17 -9.95
CA ILE A 152 1.96 5.49 -9.64
C ILE A 152 0.50 5.41 -9.20
N ALA A 153 -0.30 4.51 -9.77
CA ALA A 153 -1.70 4.34 -9.40
C ALA A 153 -1.85 3.96 -7.91
N THR A 154 -1.05 3.01 -7.42
CA THR A 154 -1.04 2.60 -6.01
C THR A 154 -0.54 3.73 -5.12
N HIS A 155 0.49 4.46 -5.52
CA HIS A 155 0.94 5.64 -4.76
C HIS A 155 -0.16 6.70 -4.64
N LYS A 156 -0.89 6.95 -5.73
CA LYS A 156 -1.96 7.96 -5.76
C LYS A 156 -3.16 7.58 -4.92
N THR A 157 -3.43 6.29 -4.69
CA THR A 157 -4.43 5.84 -3.71
C THR A 157 -4.16 6.45 -2.33
N TRP A 158 -2.97 6.26 -1.78
CA TRP A 158 -2.63 6.76 -0.43
C TRP A 158 -2.44 8.28 -0.39
N GLN A 159 -1.87 8.86 -1.45
CA GLN A 159 -1.68 10.31 -1.56
C GLN A 159 -3.00 11.07 -1.70
N PHE A 160 -4.03 10.48 -2.33
CA PHE A 160 -5.36 11.07 -2.38
C PHE A 160 -5.96 11.26 -0.97
N CYS A 161 -5.66 10.33 -0.08
CA CYS A 161 -5.99 10.45 1.34
C CYS A 161 -5.04 11.38 2.11
N GLY A 162 -3.99 11.93 1.50
CA GLY A 162 -3.08 12.89 2.12
C GLY A 162 -1.86 12.27 2.83
N ALA A 163 -1.66 10.95 2.73
CA ALA A 163 -0.48 10.30 3.27
C ALA A 163 0.76 10.54 2.39
N THR A 164 1.94 10.57 3.01
CA THR A 164 3.22 10.84 2.31
C THR A 164 4.00 9.54 2.08
N PRO A 165 4.53 9.28 0.86
CA PRO A 165 5.34 8.09 0.61
C PRO A 165 6.68 8.13 1.37
N MET A 166 7.16 6.95 1.72
CA MET A 166 8.54 6.64 2.07
C MET A 166 9.18 5.89 0.89
N GLU A 167 10.48 5.63 0.97
CA GLU A 167 11.20 4.86 -0.04
C GLU A 167 10.55 3.47 -0.23
N THR A 168 10.20 3.14 -1.47
CA THR A 168 9.65 1.84 -1.83
C THR A 168 10.73 0.78 -1.73
N TYR A 169 10.37 -0.38 -1.18
CA TYR A 169 11.20 -1.58 -1.17
C TYR A 169 10.63 -2.61 -2.15
N SER A 170 11.50 -3.27 -2.92
CA SER A 170 11.07 -4.33 -3.82
C SER A 170 12.09 -5.47 -3.94
N VAL A 171 11.55 -6.65 -4.22
CA VAL A 171 12.32 -7.88 -4.45
C VAL A 171 11.93 -8.43 -5.80
N HIS A 172 12.91 -8.89 -6.55
CA HIS A 172 12.82 -9.22 -7.96
C HIS A 172 13.25 -10.67 -8.21
N ASP A 173 13.02 -11.19 -9.42
CA ASP A 173 13.45 -12.53 -9.85
C ASP A 173 12.94 -13.68 -8.94
N ILE A 174 11.71 -13.58 -8.43
CA ILE A 174 11.20 -14.52 -7.42
C ILE A 174 10.84 -15.89 -8.02
N PHE A 175 10.50 -15.94 -9.30
CA PHE A 175 10.04 -17.14 -10.00
C PHE A 175 10.67 -17.25 -11.40
N LYS A 176 11.41 -18.33 -11.66
CA LYS A 176 11.97 -18.62 -13.00
C LYS A 176 11.51 -19.98 -13.49
#